data_AF-A0A938YCQ4-F1
#
_entry.id   AF-A0A938YCQ4-F1
#
_cell.length_a   1.000
_cell.length_b   1.000
_cell.length_c   1.000
_cell.angle_alpha   90.00
_cell.angle_beta   90.00
_cell.angle_gamma   90.00
#
_symmetry.space_group_name_H-M   'P 1'
#
loop_
_entity.id
_entity.type
_entity.pdbx_description
1 polymer ?
#
loop_
_entity_poly.entity_id
_entity_poly.type
_entity_poly.pdbx_seq_one_letter_code
_entity_poly.pdbx_strand_id
1 'polypeptide(L)'
;MEQQATTARTTPDDGVVPGWQVLVTVTGPDQPGVTGRVLSTLAGHGVEVIDIDQAVIRGMLTLGVLVIAADDPADAESAIGSDVRASLDGLGMTVRVQIDEQQAPSRPTTHAVVVLGRPLRAAAMGELALRLGTIDANINAITRLADYPVTGLELSVSAPDDDALRVATAQVAAAMGVDIAVERAGLERRAKRLIVFDVDSTLITGEVIEMLAEHTGALAEVEHITAAAMRGELDFEASLRARVAMLAGLDAGVLDEIGRALPLTPGARTTVRTLKRLGYRCGIVSGGFTQVARHLVAELDLDFVAANTLEVIDGRLTGNLVGDIVDRAGKARALTRFALESGVALNQTVAVGDGANDIDMLTTAGLGIAFNAKPVVAEHADTTLNQPFLDPVLFILGISREEIEAADVADGSFRRVPLA
;
A
#
# COMPACT_ATOMS: atom_id res chain seq x y z
N MET A 1 16.43 28.48 -41.41
CA MET A 1 17.64 28.60 -40.57
C MET A 1 17.29 29.57 -39.46
N GLU A 2 16.76 29.06 -38.36
CA GLU A 2 16.37 29.84 -37.19
C GLU A 2 17.05 29.14 -36.01
N GLN A 3 18.16 29.72 -35.54
CA GLN A 3 18.88 29.24 -34.36
C GLN A 3 18.21 29.85 -33.13
N GLN A 4 17.51 29.01 -32.37
CA GLN A 4 17.08 29.33 -31.02
C GLN A 4 18.31 29.44 -30.13
N ALA A 5 18.49 30.61 -29.52
CA ALA A 5 19.47 30.84 -28.48
C ALA A 5 19.01 30.13 -27.20
N THR A 6 19.75 29.09 -26.81
CA THR A 6 19.58 28.38 -25.53
C THR A 6 19.97 29.31 -24.39
N THR A 7 18.99 29.89 -23.71
CA THR A 7 19.20 30.54 -22.40
C THR A 7 19.52 29.47 -21.36
N ALA A 8 20.80 29.38 -21.00
CA ALA A 8 21.25 28.58 -19.86
C ALA A 8 20.54 29.08 -18.59
N ARG A 9 19.80 28.18 -17.93
CA ARG A 9 19.31 28.40 -16.57
C ARG A 9 20.53 28.45 -15.65
N THR A 10 20.85 29.63 -15.17
CA THR A 10 21.74 29.83 -14.03
C THR A 10 21.14 29.14 -12.81
N THR A 11 21.84 28.12 -12.29
CA THR A 11 21.58 27.54 -10.98
C THR A 11 21.77 28.60 -9.89
N PRO A 12 20.95 28.62 -8.82
CA PRO A 12 21.22 29.46 -7.66
C PRO A 12 22.56 29.05 -7.03
N ASP A 13 23.30 30.06 -6.56
CA ASP A 13 24.52 29.93 -5.77
C ASP A 13 24.13 29.36 -4.39
N ASP A 14 24.08 28.04 -4.28
CA ASP A 14 23.78 27.30 -3.05
C ASP A 14 24.98 27.35 -2.10
N GLY A 15 25.19 28.50 -1.43
CA GLY A 15 26.05 28.72 -0.26
C GLY A 15 27.05 27.62 0.13
N VAL A 16 27.99 27.29 -0.76
CA VAL A 16 28.99 26.23 -0.52
C VAL A 16 29.95 26.73 0.55
N VAL A 17 29.92 26.10 1.72
CA VAL A 17 30.93 26.34 2.76
C VAL A 17 32.30 25.96 2.19
N PRO A 18 33.30 26.86 2.17
CA PRO A 18 34.62 26.54 1.65
C PRO A 18 35.24 25.40 2.47
N GLY A 19 35.53 24.26 1.85
CA GLY A 19 36.19 23.13 2.52
C GLY A 19 36.09 21.84 1.72
N TRP A 20 36.78 20.81 2.19
CA TRP A 20 36.83 19.49 1.56
C TRP A 20 35.83 18.55 2.21
N GLN A 21 35.05 17.85 1.40
CA GLN A 21 34.11 16.84 1.90
C GLN A 21 34.86 15.55 2.25
N VAL A 22 34.66 15.05 3.46
CA VAL A 22 35.29 13.83 3.98
C VAL A 22 34.19 12.89 4.45
N LEU A 23 34.13 11.70 3.87
CA LEU A 23 33.22 10.64 4.28
C LEU A 23 33.91 9.68 5.25
N VAL A 24 33.37 9.60 6.46
CA VAL A 24 33.79 8.64 7.48
C VAL A 24 32.78 7.49 7.55
N THR A 25 33.21 6.29 7.15
CA THR A 25 32.39 5.08 7.17
C THR A 25 32.89 4.11 8.22
N VAL A 26 32.04 3.78 9.19
CA VAL A 26 32.30 2.85 10.29
C VAL A 26 31.40 1.63 10.15
N THR A 27 31.99 0.43 10.13
CA THR A 27 31.25 -0.84 10.04
C THR A 27 31.74 -1.88 11.04
N GLY A 28 30.84 -2.63 11.66
CA GLY A 28 31.21 -3.68 12.63
C GLY A 28 30.04 -4.12 13.51
N PRO A 29 30.28 -4.93 14.56
CA PRO A 29 29.25 -5.35 15.51
C PRO A 29 28.66 -4.14 16.23
N ASP A 30 27.33 -4.01 16.25
CA ASP A 30 26.65 -2.89 16.91
C ASP A 30 26.92 -2.90 18.42
N GLN A 31 27.22 -1.71 18.95
CA GLN A 31 27.50 -1.50 20.36
C GLN A 31 27.00 -0.11 20.81
N PRO A 32 26.44 0.01 22.03
CA PRO A 32 26.06 1.30 22.57
C PRO A 32 27.22 2.29 22.60
N GLY A 33 26.97 3.52 22.14
CA GLY A 33 27.91 4.64 22.24
C GLY A 33 28.91 4.80 21.09
N VAL A 34 28.90 3.91 20.08
CA VAL A 34 29.78 4.02 18.90
C VAL A 34 29.57 5.34 18.16
N THR A 35 28.33 5.68 17.83
CA THR A 35 27.97 6.94 17.18
C THR A 35 28.48 8.15 17.97
N GLY A 36 28.31 8.12 19.30
CA GLY A 36 28.77 9.18 20.18
C GLY A 36 30.29 9.33 20.20
N ARG A 37 31.05 8.22 20.18
CA ARG A 37 32.52 8.24 20.09
C ARG A 37 32.99 8.86 18.77
N VAL A 38 32.42 8.43 17.65
CA VAL A 38 32.77 8.97 16.32
C VAL A 38 32.53 10.47 16.27
N LEU A 39 31.34 10.94 16.66
CA LEU A 39 31.00 12.36 16.63
C LEU A 39 31.84 13.18 17.63
N SER A 40 32.17 12.63 18.79
CA SER A 40 33.05 13.30 19.76
C SER A 40 34.47 13.45 19.22
N THR A 41 34.98 12.44 18.53
CA THR A 41 36.29 12.50 17.87
C THR A 41 36.29 13.54 16.75
N LEU A 42 35.28 13.52 15.88
CA LEU A 42 35.14 14.49 14.80
C LEU A 42 35.03 15.93 15.30
N ALA A 43 34.32 16.17 16.42
CA ALA A 43 34.27 17.47 17.05
C ALA A 43 35.66 18.02 17.43
N GLY A 44 36.63 17.15 17.73
CA GLY A 44 38.03 17.53 18.00
C GLY A 44 38.77 18.11 16.79
N HIS A 45 38.29 17.84 15.57
CA HIS A 45 38.87 18.34 14.33
C HIS A 45 38.17 19.60 13.80
N GLY A 46 37.17 20.14 14.51
CA GLY A 46 36.47 21.36 14.09
C GLY A 46 35.71 21.23 12.77
N VAL A 47 35.33 20.02 12.38
CA VAL A 47 34.59 19.75 11.13
C VAL A 47 33.10 20.08 11.29
N GLU A 48 32.44 20.41 10.18
CA GLU A 48 30.99 20.59 10.10
C GLU A 48 30.34 19.33 9.54
N VAL A 49 29.27 18.83 10.15
CA VAL A 49 28.54 17.66 9.64
C VAL A 49 27.57 18.08 8.55
N ILE A 50 27.66 17.45 7.38
CA ILE A 50 26.72 17.61 6.26
C ILE A 50 25.58 16.59 6.38
N ASP A 51 25.94 15.32 6.62
CA ASP A 51 25.01 14.20 6.60
C ASP A 51 25.46 13.07 7.54
N ILE A 52 24.49 12.35 8.10
CA ILE A 52 24.72 11.17 8.93
C ILE A 52 23.68 10.10 8.58
N ASP A 53 24.15 8.98 8.07
CA ASP A 53 23.36 7.79 7.84
C ASP A 53 23.80 6.66 8.76
N GLN A 54 22.85 6.05 9.48
CA GLN A 54 23.12 4.91 10.34
C GLN A 54 22.08 3.81 10.18
N ALA A 55 22.54 2.59 9.98
CA ALA A 55 21.69 1.40 9.97
C ALA A 55 22.29 0.29 10.84
N VAL A 56 21.41 -0.43 11.55
CA VAL A 56 21.77 -1.65 12.30
C VAL A 56 20.97 -2.82 11.74
N ILE A 57 21.65 -3.79 11.16
CA ILE A 57 21.02 -4.98 10.57
C ILE A 57 21.56 -6.21 11.30
N ARG A 58 20.70 -6.90 12.04
CA ARG A 58 21.05 -8.13 12.79
C ARG A 58 22.28 -7.97 13.71
N GLY A 59 22.40 -6.81 14.35
CA GLY A 59 23.51 -6.50 15.25
C GLY A 59 24.80 -6.10 14.54
N MET A 60 24.76 -5.77 13.25
CA MET A 60 25.86 -5.15 12.50
C MET A 60 25.51 -3.70 12.21
N LEU A 61 26.36 -2.79 12.66
CA LEU A 61 26.27 -1.35 12.43
C LEU A 61 26.99 -0.98 11.12
N THR A 62 26.35 -0.11 10.34
CA THR A 62 26.98 0.73 9.33
C THR A 62 26.63 2.18 9.65
N LEU A 63 27.65 3.02 9.83
CA LEU A 63 27.53 4.46 10.11
C LEU A 63 28.35 5.22 9.06
N GLY A 64 27.71 6.08 8.28
CA GLY A 64 28.35 7.06 7.41
C GLY A 64 28.18 8.46 7.99
N VAL A 65 29.26 9.22 8.07
CA VAL A 65 29.24 10.63 8.47
C VAL A 65 29.99 11.43 7.41
N LEU A 66 29.27 12.30 6.69
CA LEU A 66 29.85 13.22 5.73
C LEU A 66 30.13 14.55 6.43
N VAL A 67 31.37 15.03 6.36
CA VAL A 67 31.80 16.26 7.03
C VAL A 67 32.56 17.20 6.09
N ILE A 68 32.56 18.50 6.40
CA ILE A 68 33.42 19.50 5.76
C ILE A 68 34.62 19.77 6.66
N ALA A 69 35.82 19.56 6.13
CA ALA A 69 37.09 19.88 6.77
C ALA A 69 37.74 21.12 6.10
N ALA A 70 38.27 22.03 6.91
CA ALA A 70 38.94 23.24 6.44
C ALA A 70 40.44 23.03 6.13
N ASP A 71 41.02 21.93 6.61
CA ASP A 71 42.44 21.60 6.46
C ASP A 71 42.76 20.98 5.08
N ASP A 72 44.05 20.75 4.81
CA ASP A 72 44.48 20.02 3.62
C ASP A 72 43.82 18.63 3.57
N PRO A 73 43.32 18.16 2.40
CA PRO A 73 42.53 16.93 2.30
C PRO A 73 43.28 15.69 2.79
N ALA A 74 44.56 15.59 2.45
CA ALA A 74 45.36 14.41 2.77
C ALA A 74 45.66 14.36 4.27
N ASP A 75 45.89 15.52 4.87
CA ASP A 75 46.09 15.66 6.31
C ASP A 75 44.79 15.39 7.08
N ALA A 76 43.65 15.90 6.59
CA ALA A 76 42.33 15.65 7.16
C ALA A 76 41.96 14.16 7.12
N GLU A 77 42.13 13.48 5.98
CA GLU A 77 41.85 12.04 5.84
C GLU A 77 42.69 11.21 6.81
N SER A 78 44.00 11.52 6.92
CA SER A 78 44.93 10.79 7.76
C SER A 78 44.67 11.01 9.25
N ALA A 79 44.52 12.28 9.68
CA ALA A 79 44.30 12.65 11.07
C ALA A 79 42.95 12.15 11.59
N ILE A 80 41.86 12.46 10.88
CA ILE A 80 40.51 11.99 11.23
C ILE A 80 40.48 10.46 11.25
N GLY A 81 41.06 9.82 10.23
CA GLY A 81 41.09 8.37 10.16
C GLY A 81 41.87 7.73 11.31
N SER A 82 42.99 8.30 11.73
CA SER A 82 43.77 7.80 12.86
C SER A 82 42.98 7.91 14.17
N ASP A 83 42.44 9.09 14.45
CA ASP A 83 41.80 9.37 15.73
C ASP A 83 40.47 8.63 15.88
N VAL A 84 39.69 8.51 14.79
CA VAL A 84 38.45 7.73 14.80
C VAL A 84 38.75 6.24 15.03
N ARG A 85 39.79 5.69 14.40
CA ARG A 85 40.22 4.30 14.64
C ARG A 85 40.66 4.08 16.08
N ALA A 86 41.45 5.00 16.65
CA ALA A 86 41.88 4.92 18.03
C ALA A 86 40.69 4.99 19.01
N SER A 87 39.69 5.83 18.73
CA SER A 87 38.50 5.98 19.58
C SER A 87 37.59 4.73 19.62
N LEU A 88 37.71 3.87 18.62
CA LEU A 88 36.95 2.64 18.43
C LEU A 88 37.78 1.36 18.65
N ASP A 89 39.02 1.51 19.13
CA ASP A 89 39.91 0.38 19.39
C ASP A 89 39.26 -0.64 20.35
N GLY A 90 39.45 -1.92 20.06
CA GLY A 90 38.84 -3.02 20.82
C GLY A 90 37.33 -3.22 20.62
N LEU A 91 36.63 -2.38 19.83
CA LEU A 91 35.19 -2.53 19.56
C LEU A 91 34.87 -3.39 18.32
N GLY A 92 35.90 -3.86 17.61
CA GLY A 92 35.71 -4.67 16.39
C GLY A 92 35.18 -3.88 15.19
N MET A 93 35.40 -2.56 15.18
CA MET A 93 34.96 -1.67 14.12
C MET A 93 36.03 -1.52 13.03
N THR A 94 35.59 -1.44 11.78
CA THR A 94 36.38 -1.05 10.63
C THR A 94 36.05 0.39 10.28
N VAL A 95 37.07 1.24 10.12
CA VAL A 95 36.92 2.66 9.77
C VAL A 95 37.58 2.93 8.42
N ARG A 96 36.80 3.47 7.49
CA ARG A 96 37.27 4.02 6.21
C ARG A 96 37.01 5.52 6.22
N VAL A 97 37.99 6.27 5.76
CA VAL A 97 37.88 7.72 5.55
C VAL A 97 38.31 7.96 4.12
N GLN A 98 37.54 8.77 3.40
CA GLN A 98 37.79 9.08 2.00
C GLN A 98 37.42 10.54 1.75
N ILE A 99 38.22 11.23 0.94
CA ILE A 99 37.84 12.53 0.39
C ILE A 99 36.76 12.31 -0.67
N ASP A 100 35.63 12.98 -0.54
CA ASP A 100 34.52 12.91 -1.49
C ASP A 100 34.72 13.97 -2.59
N GLU A 101 35.59 13.67 -3.56
CA GLU A 101 35.89 14.56 -4.71
C GLU A 101 34.77 14.56 -5.76
N GLN A 102 33.98 13.49 -5.80
CA GLN A 102 32.88 13.31 -6.74
C GLN A 102 31.64 13.02 -5.92
N GLN A 103 30.86 14.07 -5.60
CA GLN A 103 29.52 13.91 -5.04
C GLN A 103 28.81 12.81 -5.84
N ALA A 104 28.73 11.61 -5.27
CA ALA A 104 28.11 10.49 -5.95
C ALA A 104 26.68 10.94 -6.26
N PRO A 105 26.20 10.78 -7.51
CA PRO A 105 24.88 11.27 -7.85
C PRO A 105 23.86 10.60 -6.94
N SER A 106 23.26 11.37 -6.03
CA SER A 106 22.15 10.90 -5.21
C SER A 106 21.05 10.46 -6.17
N ARG A 107 20.66 9.19 -6.10
CA ARG A 107 19.50 8.66 -6.80
C ARG A 107 18.32 8.77 -5.83
N PRO A 108 17.59 9.90 -5.76
CA PRO A 108 16.50 10.05 -4.81
C PRO A 108 15.47 8.95 -5.04
N THR A 109 14.97 8.36 -3.96
CA THR A 109 13.89 7.37 -4.03
C THR A 109 12.69 7.98 -4.76
N THR A 110 12.34 7.42 -5.91
CA THR A 110 11.19 7.86 -6.70
C THR A 110 9.95 7.03 -6.40
N HIS A 111 10.13 5.78 -5.98
CA HIS A 111 9.06 4.81 -5.78
C HIS A 111 9.23 4.00 -4.51
N ALA A 112 8.10 3.57 -3.96
CA ALA A 112 8.04 2.47 -3.01
C ALA A 112 7.43 1.26 -3.72
N VAL A 113 8.15 0.13 -3.67
CA VAL A 113 7.71 -1.14 -4.23
C VAL A 113 7.45 -2.11 -3.08
N VAL A 114 6.19 -2.45 -2.84
CA VAL A 114 5.80 -3.39 -1.79
C VAL A 114 5.64 -4.77 -2.41
N VAL A 115 6.30 -5.77 -1.83
CA VAL A 115 6.26 -7.17 -2.28
C VAL A 115 5.67 -8.02 -1.17
N LEU A 116 4.58 -8.73 -1.47
CA LEU A 116 3.89 -9.60 -0.54
C LEU A 116 3.89 -11.04 -1.05
N GLY A 117 4.08 -12.00 -0.15
CA GLY A 117 4.00 -13.41 -0.51
C GLY A 117 3.84 -14.35 0.69
N ARG A 118 3.22 -15.51 0.44
CA ARG A 118 3.00 -16.57 1.43
C ARG A 118 3.26 -17.97 0.81
N PRO A 119 4.51 -18.47 0.80
CA PRO A 119 5.73 -17.82 1.27
C PRO A 119 6.34 -16.89 0.21
N LEU A 120 6.98 -15.80 0.66
CA LEU A 120 7.85 -15.00 -0.21
C LEU A 120 9.19 -15.72 -0.40
N ARG A 121 9.39 -16.33 -1.58
CA ARG A 121 10.60 -17.10 -1.90
C ARG A 121 11.74 -16.20 -2.38
N ALA A 122 12.98 -16.61 -2.11
CA ALA A 122 14.18 -15.92 -2.59
C ALA A 122 14.22 -15.79 -4.13
N ALA A 123 13.68 -16.78 -4.86
CA ALA A 123 13.58 -16.72 -6.31
C ALA A 123 12.76 -15.51 -6.79
N ALA A 124 11.65 -15.18 -6.11
CA ALA A 124 10.81 -14.03 -6.47
C ALA A 124 11.54 -12.71 -6.27
N MET A 125 12.24 -12.57 -5.15
CA MET A 125 13.08 -11.41 -4.86
C MET A 125 14.26 -11.29 -5.84
N GLY A 126 14.87 -12.42 -6.21
CA GLY A 126 15.96 -12.46 -7.18
C GLY A 126 15.52 -12.02 -8.58
N GLU A 127 14.40 -12.55 -9.07
CA GLU A 127 13.84 -12.15 -10.36
C GLU A 127 13.43 -10.67 -10.37
N LEU A 128 12.81 -10.18 -9.28
CA LEU A 128 12.49 -8.76 -9.14
C LEU A 128 13.74 -7.88 -9.21
N ALA A 129 14.76 -8.19 -8.41
CA ALA A 129 15.99 -7.39 -8.37
C ALA A 129 16.72 -7.38 -9.73
N LEU A 130 16.78 -8.53 -10.40
CA LEU A 130 17.37 -8.64 -11.75
C LEU A 130 16.57 -7.82 -12.77
N ARG A 131 15.23 -7.93 -12.74
CA ARG A 131 14.36 -7.19 -13.66
C ARG A 131 14.48 -5.68 -13.47
N LEU A 132 14.52 -5.19 -12.23
CA LEU A 132 14.75 -3.78 -11.93
C LEU A 132 16.09 -3.29 -12.51
N GLY A 133 17.14 -4.10 -12.41
CA GLY A 133 18.43 -3.80 -13.03
C GLY A 133 18.38 -3.64 -14.55
N THR A 134 17.50 -4.38 -15.26
CA THR A 134 17.36 -4.26 -16.73
C THR A 134 16.75 -2.94 -17.20
N ILE A 135 16.09 -2.19 -16.31
CA ILE A 135 15.46 -0.90 -16.59
C ILE A 135 16.20 0.27 -15.91
N ASP A 136 17.45 0.06 -15.46
CA ASP A 136 18.25 1.02 -14.68
C ASP A 136 17.54 1.53 -13.40
N ALA A 137 16.67 0.69 -12.82
CA ALA A 137 16.12 0.95 -11.50
C ALA A 137 17.08 0.45 -10.41
N ASN A 138 17.34 1.30 -9.41
CA ASN A 138 18.17 0.96 -8.26
C ASN A 138 17.31 0.70 -7.02
N ILE A 139 17.69 -0.29 -6.21
CA ILE A 139 17.11 -0.52 -4.89
C ILE A 139 17.97 0.22 -3.87
N ASN A 140 17.42 1.27 -3.26
CA ASN A 140 18.12 2.10 -2.27
C ASN A 140 18.09 1.46 -0.87
N ALA A 141 16.95 0.84 -0.52
CA ALA A 141 16.76 0.19 0.77
C ALA A 141 15.70 -0.91 0.65
N ILE A 142 15.79 -1.91 1.54
CA ILE A 142 14.77 -2.95 1.72
C ILE A 142 14.43 -3.01 3.20
N THR A 143 13.15 -2.83 3.53
CA THR A 143 12.64 -2.91 4.90
C THR A 143 11.54 -3.96 4.98
N ARG A 144 11.38 -4.56 6.17
CA ARG A 144 10.28 -5.50 6.41
C ARG A 144 9.04 -4.71 6.81
N LEU A 145 7.96 -4.91 6.08
CA LEU A 145 6.63 -4.41 6.47
C LEU A 145 5.88 -5.41 7.33
N ALA A 146 5.94 -6.71 7.01
CA ALA A 146 5.14 -7.72 7.69
C ALA A 146 5.84 -9.08 7.78
N ASP A 147 5.66 -9.76 8.91
CA ASP A 147 5.91 -11.19 9.12
C ASP A 147 4.62 -12.03 9.12
N TYR A 148 3.46 -11.38 9.17
CA TYR A 148 2.13 -11.97 9.34
C TYR A 148 1.05 -11.01 8.80
N PRO A 149 -0.07 -11.50 8.21
CA PRO A 149 -0.35 -12.89 7.85
C PRO A 149 0.44 -13.37 6.63
N VAL A 150 1.15 -12.45 5.98
CA VAL A 150 2.00 -12.66 4.81
C VAL A 150 3.38 -12.07 5.08
N THR A 151 4.40 -12.56 4.38
CA THR A 151 5.70 -11.90 4.38
C THR A 151 5.59 -10.68 3.48
N GLY A 152 5.82 -9.48 4.03
CA GLY A 152 5.79 -8.23 3.30
C GLY A 152 7.12 -7.48 3.41
N LEU A 153 7.67 -7.09 2.26
CA LEU A 153 8.88 -6.26 2.15
C LEU A 153 8.55 -4.98 1.38
N GLU A 154 9.15 -3.86 1.77
CA GLU A 154 9.14 -2.63 0.99
C GLU A 154 10.55 -2.36 0.45
N LEU A 155 10.63 -2.04 -0.84
CA LEU A 155 11.84 -1.59 -1.50
C LEU A 155 11.69 -0.11 -1.79
N SER A 156 12.61 0.70 -1.29
CA SER A 156 12.78 2.07 -1.77
C SER A 156 13.54 2.02 -3.09
N VAL A 157 12.90 2.43 -4.18
CA VAL A 157 13.42 2.29 -5.54
C VAL A 157 13.62 3.65 -6.20
N SER A 158 14.75 3.82 -6.87
CA SER A 158 14.99 4.91 -7.82
C SER A 158 14.88 4.36 -9.23
N ALA A 159 13.77 4.66 -9.91
CA ALA A 159 13.52 4.28 -11.29
C ALA A 159 13.40 5.52 -12.18
N PRO A 160 13.92 5.49 -13.42
CA PRO A 160 13.85 6.60 -14.36
C PRO A 160 12.48 6.75 -15.04
N ASP A 161 11.70 5.66 -15.11
CA ASP A 161 10.45 5.59 -15.87
C ASP A 161 9.39 4.77 -15.11
N ASP A 162 8.22 5.38 -14.88
CA ASP A 162 7.13 4.79 -14.10
C ASP A 162 6.49 3.59 -14.81
N ASP A 163 6.28 3.70 -16.13
CA ASP A 163 5.58 2.68 -16.92
C ASP A 163 6.44 1.42 -17.06
N ALA A 164 7.73 1.60 -17.35
CA ALA A 164 8.70 0.52 -17.40
C ALA A 164 8.81 -0.20 -16.04
N LEU A 165 8.80 0.54 -14.93
CA LEU A 165 8.78 -0.04 -13.58
C LEU A 165 7.52 -0.88 -13.36
N ARG A 166 6.33 -0.34 -13.64
CA ARG A 166 5.06 -1.05 -13.47
C ARG A 166 5.00 -2.32 -14.31
N VAL A 167 5.35 -2.24 -15.60
CA VAL A 167 5.37 -3.40 -16.51
C VAL A 167 6.35 -4.47 -16.02
N ALA A 168 7.56 -4.07 -15.64
CA ALA A 168 8.57 -4.97 -15.09
C ALA A 168 8.05 -5.70 -13.84
N THR A 169 7.48 -4.97 -12.88
CA THR A 169 6.97 -5.56 -11.64
C THR A 169 5.76 -6.45 -11.86
N ALA A 170 4.84 -6.08 -12.76
CA ALA A 170 3.64 -6.87 -13.06
C ALA A 170 4.00 -8.23 -13.68
N GLN A 171 5.00 -8.26 -14.57
CA GLN A 171 5.51 -9.50 -15.15
C GLN A 171 6.09 -10.43 -14.09
N VAL A 172 6.85 -9.89 -13.13
CA VAL A 172 7.43 -10.67 -12.03
C VAL A 172 6.34 -11.17 -11.08
N ALA A 173 5.37 -10.33 -10.73
CA ALA A 173 4.24 -10.70 -9.89
C ALA A 173 3.49 -11.91 -10.47
N ALA A 174 3.12 -11.83 -11.75
CA ALA A 174 2.42 -12.91 -12.46
C ALA A 174 3.26 -14.18 -12.58
N ALA A 175 4.55 -14.07 -12.93
CA ALA A 175 5.44 -15.22 -13.12
C ALA A 175 5.78 -15.94 -11.81
N MET A 176 5.90 -15.19 -10.71
CA MET A 176 6.40 -15.71 -9.42
C MET A 176 5.29 -15.98 -8.41
N GLY A 177 4.04 -15.62 -8.71
CA GLY A 177 2.90 -15.81 -7.81
C GLY A 177 3.06 -15.01 -6.52
N VAL A 178 3.49 -13.76 -6.64
CA VAL A 178 3.63 -12.80 -5.53
C VAL A 178 2.85 -11.54 -5.89
N ASP A 179 2.44 -10.78 -4.88
CA ASP A 179 1.78 -9.49 -5.09
C ASP A 179 2.85 -8.39 -5.06
N ILE A 180 2.81 -7.49 -6.04
CA ILE A 180 3.72 -6.35 -6.11
C ILE A 180 2.91 -5.08 -6.33
N ALA A 181 3.05 -4.13 -5.41
CA ALA A 181 2.47 -2.80 -5.52
C ALA A 181 3.56 -1.77 -5.78
N VAL A 182 3.30 -0.87 -6.73
CA VAL A 182 4.21 0.23 -7.08
C VAL A 182 3.48 1.55 -6.86
N GLU A 183 4.03 2.38 -5.98
CA GLU A 183 3.56 3.73 -5.72
C GLU A 183 4.71 4.73 -5.82
N ARG A 184 4.40 5.96 -6.25
CA ARG A 184 5.35 7.06 -6.14
C ARG A 184 5.67 7.31 -4.67
N ALA A 185 6.95 7.42 -4.36
CA ALA A 185 7.40 7.79 -3.02
C ALA A 185 7.05 9.28 -2.74
N GLY A 186 7.16 9.67 -1.47
CA GLY A 186 6.96 11.06 -1.05
C GLY A 186 5.62 11.34 -0.39
N LEU A 187 5.25 12.63 -0.34
CA LEU A 187 4.11 13.11 0.45
C LEU A 187 2.77 12.57 -0.04
N GLU A 188 2.59 12.41 -1.35
CA GLU A 188 1.31 11.96 -1.94
C GLU A 188 0.90 10.56 -1.49
N ARG A 189 1.88 9.64 -1.36
CA ARG A 189 1.64 8.30 -0.79
C ARG A 189 1.15 8.38 0.65
N ARG A 190 1.75 9.26 1.45
CA ARG A 190 1.38 9.47 2.86
C ARG A 190 0.10 10.28 3.04
N ALA A 191 -0.47 10.82 1.96
CA ALA A 191 -1.60 11.74 1.98
C ALA A 191 -2.93 11.09 1.60
N LYS A 192 -2.99 9.76 1.43
CA LYS A 192 -4.24 9.02 1.24
C LYS A 192 -5.13 9.18 2.49
N ARG A 193 -6.41 9.53 2.34
CA ARG A 193 -7.32 9.88 3.46
C ARG A 193 -8.74 9.36 3.35
N LEU A 194 -9.10 8.77 2.21
CA LEU A 194 -10.40 8.13 2.03
C LEU A 194 -10.22 6.78 1.38
N ILE A 195 -10.94 5.78 1.85
CA ILE A 195 -10.96 4.44 1.28
C ILE A 195 -12.38 3.92 1.16
N VAL A 196 -12.70 3.34 0.00
CA VAL A 196 -13.94 2.61 -0.23
C VAL A 196 -13.65 1.15 -0.52
N PHE A 197 -14.50 0.28 -0.01
CA PHE A 197 -14.46 -1.15 -0.27
C PHE A 197 -15.71 -1.58 -1.04
N ASP A 198 -15.57 -2.50 -1.99
CA ASP A 198 -16.69 -3.37 -2.32
C ASP A 198 -17.06 -4.24 -1.11
N VAL A 199 -18.29 -4.73 -1.09
CA VAL A 199 -18.80 -5.57 -0.02
C VAL A 199 -18.59 -7.04 -0.35
N ASP A 200 -19.36 -7.55 -1.31
CA ASP A 200 -19.36 -8.95 -1.69
C ASP A 200 -17.97 -9.35 -2.20
N SER A 201 -17.49 -10.53 -1.81
CA SER A 201 -16.16 -11.08 -2.17
C SER A 201 -14.94 -10.18 -1.84
N THR A 202 -15.12 -9.06 -1.14
CA THR A 202 -14.07 -8.10 -0.75
C THR A 202 -14.06 -7.84 0.75
N LEU A 203 -15.05 -7.10 1.29
CA LEU A 203 -15.14 -6.81 2.73
C LEU A 203 -15.74 -8.00 3.51
N ILE A 204 -16.60 -8.77 2.85
CA ILE A 204 -17.15 -10.05 3.32
C ILE A 204 -16.70 -11.18 2.41
N THR A 205 -16.78 -12.43 2.90
CA THR A 205 -16.61 -13.61 2.06
C THR A 205 -17.96 -14.08 1.51
N GLY A 206 -18.05 -14.27 0.19
CA GLY A 206 -19.27 -14.71 -0.49
C GLY A 206 -20.16 -13.55 -0.94
N GLU A 207 -21.35 -13.90 -1.44
CA GLU A 207 -22.28 -12.98 -2.09
C GLU A 207 -23.60 -12.89 -1.31
N VAL A 208 -24.01 -11.68 -0.90
CA VAL A 208 -25.26 -11.47 -0.14
C VAL A 208 -26.48 -11.95 -0.91
N ILE A 209 -26.51 -11.79 -2.24
CA ILE A 209 -27.64 -12.21 -3.06
C ILE A 209 -27.81 -13.74 -3.10
N GLU A 210 -26.71 -14.49 -3.00
CA GLU A 210 -26.72 -15.95 -2.94
C GLU A 210 -27.22 -16.41 -1.57
N MET A 211 -26.77 -15.77 -0.48
CA MET A 211 -27.28 -16.01 0.88
C MET A 211 -28.80 -15.75 0.97
N LEU A 212 -29.33 -14.76 0.24
CA LEU A 212 -30.77 -14.53 0.15
C LEU A 212 -31.48 -15.60 -0.68
N ALA A 213 -30.89 -16.04 -1.78
CA ALA A 213 -31.46 -17.04 -2.68
C ALA A 213 -31.54 -18.45 -2.06
N GLU A 214 -30.69 -18.76 -1.08
CA GLU A 214 -30.81 -19.98 -0.26
C GLU A 214 -32.18 -20.09 0.43
N HIS A 215 -32.73 -18.95 0.87
CA HIS A 215 -34.01 -18.91 1.57
C HIS A 215 -35.23 -19.07 0.64
N THR A 216 -35.05 -18.87 -0.67
CA THR A 216 -36.08 -19.12 -1.68
C THR A 216 -35.92 -20.45 -2.42
N GLY A 217 -34.82 -21.17 -2.16
CA GLY A 217 -34.45 -22.38 -2.91
C GLY A 217 -33.99 -22.09 -4.34
N ALA A 218 -33.69 -20.82 -4.67
CA ALA A 218 -33.29 -20.37 -6.00
C ALA A 218 -31.76 -20.22 -6.15
N LEU A 219 -30.97 -20.68 -5.17
CA LEU A 219 -29.50 -20.52 -5.15
C LEU A 219 -28.85 -20.91 -6.48
N ALA A 220 -29.09 -22.13 -6.98
CA ALA A 220 -28.43 -22.63 -8.18
C ALA A 220 -28.70 -21.77 -9.44
N GLU A 221 -29.90 -21.18 -9.53
CA GLU A 221 -30.27 -20.31 -10.65
C GLU A 221 -29.61 -18.92 -10.49
N VAL A 222 -29.59 -18.39 -9.27
CA VAL A 222 -28.91 -17.12 -8.96
C VAL A 222 -27.41 -17.23 -9.19
N GLU A 223 -26.75 -18.30 -8.75
CA GLU A 223 -25.33 -18.58 -8.99
C GLU A 223 -25.03 -18.63 -10.49
N HIS A 224 -25.88 -19.30 -11.29
CA HIS A 224 -25.71 -19.36 -12.73
C HIS A 224 -25.76 -17.96 -13.37
N ILE A 225 -26.75 -17.13 -13.00
CA ILE A 225 -26.88 -15.77 -13.52
C ILE A 225 -25.74 -14.87 -13.03
N THR A 226 -25.32 -14.99 -11.76
CA THR A 226 -24.17 -14.26 -11.21
C THR A 226 -22.91 -14.62 -11.99
N ALA A 227 -22.64 -15.90 -12.20
CA ALA A 227 -21.48 -16.37 -12.95
C ALA A 227 -21.49 -15.87 -14.41
N ALA A 228 -22.65 -15.85 -15.08
CA ALA A 228 -22.79 -15.32 -16.43
C ALA A 228 -22.55 -13.80 -16.50
N ALA A 229 -23.08 -13.03 -15.55
CA ALA A 229 -22.87 -11.60 -15.47
C ALA A 229 -21.41 -11.23 -15.19
N MET A 230 -20.74 -11.97 -14.30
CA MET A 230 -19.32 -11.76 -14.06
C MET A 230 -18.42 -12.18 -15.24
N ARG A 231 -18.93 -12.96 -16.21
CA ARG A 231 -18.24 -13.25 -17.49
C ARG A 231 -18.52 -12.17 -18.56
N GLY A 232 -19.35 -11.17 -18.26
CA GLY A 232 -19.75 -10.13 -19.22
C GLY A 232 -20.79 -10.60 -20.25
N GLU A 233 -21.42 -11.76 -20.05
CA GLU A 233 -22.45 -12.30 -20.94
C GLU A 233 -23.80 -11.60 -20.77
N LEU A 234 -24.00 -10.93 -19.63
CA LEU A 234 -25.21 -10.18 -19.29
C LEU A 234 -24.83 -8.77 -18.85
N ASP A 235 -25.65 -7.80 -19.25
CA ASP A 235 -25.63 -6.47 -18.67
C ASP A 235 -25.83 -6.54 -17.14
N PHE A 236 -25.10 -5.70 -16.40
CA PHE A 236 -25.10 -5.75 -14.94
C PHE A 236 -26.49 -5.50 -14.36
N GLU A 237 -27.19 -4.46 -14.85
CA GLU A 237 -28.50 -4.10 -14.35
C GLU A 237 -29.52 -5.20 -14.70
N ALA A 238 -29.50 -5.70 -15.93
CA ALA A 238 -30.36 -6.81 -16.35
C ALA A 238 -30.14 -8.06 -15.48
N SER A 239 -28.89 -8.44 -15.22
CA SER A 239 -28.54 -9.55 -14.34
C SER A 239 -29.01 -9.32 -12.90
N LEU A 240 -28.78 -8.13 -12.35
CA LEU A 240 -29.19 -7.79 -11.00
C LEU A 240 -30.71 -7.88 -10.85
N ARG A 241 -31.48 -7.30 -11.78
CA ARG A 241 -32.95 -7.37 -11.77
C ARG A 241 -33.45 -8.81 -11.90
N ALA A 242 -32.83 -9.64 -12.75
CA ALA A 242 -33.20 -11.04 -12.88
C ALA A 242 -32.99 -11.84 -11.58
N ARG A 243 -31.84 -11.64 -10.91
CA ARG A 243 -31.56 -12.30 -9.63
C ARG A 243 -32.47 -11.79 -8.50
N VAL A 244 -32.73 -10.49 -8.45
CA VAL A 244 -33.63 -9.89 -7.44
C VAL A 244 -35.07 -10.36 -7.62
N ALA A 245 -35.53 -10.57 -8.85
CA ALA A 245 -36.87 -11.11 -9.11
C ALA A 245 -37.10 -12.50 -8.47
N MET A 246 -36.03 -13.31 -8.32
CA MET A 246 -36.09 -14.63 -7.67
C MET A 246 -36.24 -14.55 -6.15
N LEU A 247 -36.12 -13.36 -5.57
CA LEU A 247 -36.30 -13.12 -4.14
C LEU A 247 -37.74 -12.72 -3.78
N ALA A 248 -38.64 -12.62 -4.78
CA ALA A 248 -40.02 -12.19 -4.57
C ALA A 248 -40.77 -13.09 -3.57
N GLY A 249 -41.48 -12.47 -2.63
CA GLY A 249 -42.28 -13.13 -1.59
C GLY A 249 -41.51 -13.45 -0.30
N LEU A 250 -40.18 -13.35 -0.32
CA LEU A 250 -39.34 -13.58 0.86
C LEU A 250 -39.66 -12.56 1.96
N ASP A 251 -39.68 -13.02 3.22
CA ASP A 251 -39.91 -12.16 4.38
C ASP A 251 -38.73 -11.20 4.56
N ALA A 252 -38.98 -9.90 4.72
CA ALA A 252 -37.92 -8.90 4.80
C ALA A 252 -37.06 -9.04 6.06
N GLY A 253 -37.53 -9.73 7.10
CA GLY A 253 -36.76 -10.02 8.32
C GLY A 253 -35.48 -10.83 8.07
N VAL A 254 -35.41 -11.57 6.96
CA VAL A 254 -34.19 -12.30 6.54
C VAL A 254 -33.01 -11.37 6.28
N LEU A 255 -33.26 -10.12 5.86
CA LEU A 255 -32.20 -9.14 5.58
C LEU A 255 -31.42 -8.80 6.84
N ASP A 256 -32.13 -8.65 7.96
CA ASP A 256 -31.55 -8.39 9.28
C ASP A 256 -30.80 -9.62 9.81
N GLU A 257 -31.31 -10.83 9.54
CA GLU A 257 -30.67 -12.09 9.93
C GLU A 257 -29.32 -12.25 9.21
N ILE A 258 -29.33 -12.17 7.88
CA ILE A 258 -28.12 -12.25 7.05
C ILE A 258 -27.15 -11.14 7.43
N GLY A 259 -27.64 -9.90 7.59
CA GLY A 259 -26.81 -8.75 7.96
C GLY A 259 -26.03 -8.93 9.27
N ARG A 260 -26.62 -9.58 10.28
CA ARG A 260 -25.93 -9.87 11.56
C ARG A 260 -24.94 -11.03 11.49
N ALA A 261 -25.08 -11.90 10.49
CA ALA A 261 -24.30 -13.12 10.34
C ALA A 261 -23.23 -13.04 9.25
N LEU A 262 -23.02 -11.86 8.64
CA LEU A 262 -22.08 -11.70 7.54
C LEU A 262 -20.65 -12.12 7.94
N PRO A 263 -20.03 -13.07 7.20
CA PRO A 263 -18.66 -13.46 7.45
C PRO A 263 -17.71 -12.41 6.87
N LEU A 264 -17.13 -11.58 7.73
CA LEU A 264 -16.11 -10.61 7.31
C LEU A 264 -14.87 -11.31 6.76
N THR A 265 -14.29 -10.73 5.70
CA THR A 265 -13.00 -11.16 5.16
C THR A 265 -11.93 -11.11 6.26
N PRO A 266 -11.09 -12.14 6.41
CA PRO A 266 -9.98 -12.13 7.36
C PRO A 266 -9.17 -10.84 7.23
N GLY A 267 -8.92 -10.16 8.35
CA GLY A 267 -8.21 -8.87 8.37
C GLY A 267 -9.11 -7.63 8.25
N ALA A 268 -10.36 -7.73 7.76
CA ALA A 268 -11.22 -6.56 7.51
C ALA A 268 -11.39 -5.63 8.73
N ARG A 269 -11.62 -6.19 9.92
CA ARG A 269 -11.71 -5.41 11.17
C ARG A 269 -10.40 -4.68 11.47
N THR A 270 -9.25 -5.32 11.24
CA THR A 270 -7.93 -4.73 11.46
C THR A 270 -7.66 -3.63 10.43
N THR A 271 -8.03 -3.85 9.17
CA THR A 271 -7.95 -2.85 8.10
C THR A 271 -8.71 -1.59 8.50
N VAL A 272 -10.01 -1.69 8.79
CA VAL A 272 -10.84 -0.52 9.10
C VAL A 272 -10.40 0.16 10.40
N ARG A 273 -10.15 -0.60 11.48
CA ARG A 273 -9.69 -0.03 12.76
C ARG A 273 -8.38 0.75 12.60
N THR A 274 -7.40 0.21 11.88
CA THR A 274 -6.11 0.88 11.67
C THR A 274 -6.28 2.15 10.84
N LEU A 275 -7.06 2.10 9.76
CA LEU A 275 -7.34 3.27 8.92
C LEU A 275 -8.06 4.38 9.70
N LYS A 276 -9.00 4.02 10.56
CA LYS A 276 -9.68 4.97 11.46
C LYS A 276 -8.70 5.66 12.42
N ARG A 277 -7.73 4.93 13.00
CA ARG A 277 -6.67 5.54 13.84
C ARG A 277 -5.83 6.57 13.07
N LEU A 278 -5.65 6.35 11.76
CA LEU A 278 -4.93 7.26 10.87
C LEU A 278 -5.83 8.41 10.34
N GLY A 279 -7.08 8.49 10.78
CA GLY A 279 -8.02 9.54 10.39
C GLY A 279 -8.60 9.37 8.98
N TYR A 280 -8.59 8.15 8.42
CA TYR A 280 -9.26 7.90 7.16
C TYR A 280 -10.78 8.00 7.30
N ARG A 281 -11.41 8.48 6.22
CA ARG A 281 -12.82 8.21 5.96
C ARG A 281 -12.95 6.85 5.29
N CYS A 282 -13.77 5.97 5.85
CA CYS A 282 -13.97 4.61 5.36
C CYS A 282 -15.41 4.45 4.88
N GLY A 283 -15.61 3.92 3.67
CA GLY A 283 -16.95 3.69 3.12
C GLY A 283 -17.07 2.37 2.39
N ILE A 284 -18.31 2.03 2.02
CA ILE A 284 -18.60 0.90 1.13
C ILE A 284 -19.38 1.35 -0.10
N VAL A 285 -19.06 0.75 -1.23
CA VAL A 285 -19.72 0.98 -2.52
C VAL A 285 -20.01 -0.38 -3.15
N SER A 286 -21.26 -0.82 -3.07
CA SER A 286 -21.68 -2.19 -3.35
C SER A 286 -22.74 -2.28 -4.43
N GLY A 287 -22.68 -3.36 -5.22
CA GLY A 287 -23.78 -3.79 -6.09
C GLY A 287 -24.89 -4.53 -5.35
N GLY A 288 -24.67 -4.89 -4.07
CA GLY A 288 -25.62 -5.52 -3.17
C GLY A 288 -26.63 -4.53 -2.58
N PHE A 289 -27.09 -4.79 -1.36
CA PHE A 289 -28.30 -4.15 -0.82
C PHE A 289 -28.07 -3.30 0.42
N THR A 290 -28.61 -2.09 0.42
CA THR A 290 -28.51 -1.08 1.48
C THR A 290 -29.02 -1.60 2.82
N GLN A 291 -30.07 -2.42 2.81
CA GLN A 291 -30.62 -3.02 4.03
C GLN A 291 -29.59 -3.89 4.75
N VAL A 292 -28.83 -4.71 4.02
CA VAL A 292 -27.78 -5.57 4.57
C VAL A 292 -26.52 -4.75 4.90
N ALA A 293 -26.13 -3.85 3.99
CA ALA A 293 -24.94 -3.00 4.14
C ALA A 293 -24.93 -2.14 5.41
N ARG A 294 -26.10 -1.73 5.93
CA ARG A 294 -26.20 -0.97 7.20
C ARG A 294 -25.61 -1.70 8.40
N HIS A 295 -25.65 -3.03 8.40
CA HIS A 295 -25.03 -3.83 9.47
C HIS A 295 -23.52 -3.67 9.46
N LEU A 296 -22.88 -3.73 8.28
CA LEU A 296 -21.45 -3.49 8.12
C LEU A 296 -21.06 -2.07 8.52
N VAL A 297 -21.89 -1.08 8.15
CA VAL A 297 -21.68 0.33 8.55
C VAL A 297 -21.65 0.47 10.06
N ALA A 298 -22.62 -0.11 10.77
CA ALA A 298 -22.68 -0.05 12.22
C ALA A 298 -21.55 -0.85 12.90
N GLU A 299 -21.24 -2.03 12.37
CA GLU A 299 -20.24 -2.94 12.95
C GLU A 299 -18.80 -2.46 12.79
N LEU A 300 -18.49 -1.83 11.66
CA LEU A 300 -17.14 -1.35 11.31
C LEU A 300 -16.99 0.16 11.47
N ASP A 301 -18.03 0.85 11.96
CA ASP A 301 -18.08 2.31 12.10
C ASP A 301 -17.78 3.05 10.78
N LEU A 302 -18.42 2.65 9.67
CA LEU A 302 -18.15 3.26 8.36
C LEU A 302 -18.81 4.63 8.23
N ASP A 303 -18.13 5.56 7.54
CA ASP A 303 -18.60 6.92 7.29
C ASP A 303 -19.64 6.99 6.15
N PHE A 304 -19.53 6.08 5.17
CA PHE A 304 -20.30 6.15 3.93
C PHE A 304 -20.84 4.79 3.45
N VAL A 305 -21.99 4.84 2.76
CA VAL A 305 -22.58 3.68 2.09
C VAL A 305 -23.25 4.10 0.78
N ALA A 306 -22.98 3.35 -0.29
CA ALA A 306 -23.74 3.35 -1.52
C ALA A 306 -24.04 1.91 -1.92
N ALA A 307 -25.31 1.56 -2.04
CA ALA A 307 -25.76 0.23 -2.44
C ALA A 307 -27.15 0.32 -3.08
N ASN A 308 -27.58 -0.75 -3.76
CA ASN A 308 -28.95 -0.86 -4.29
C ASN A 308 -29.96 -1.02 -3.14
N THR A 309 -31.25 -0.82 -3.40
CA THR A 309 -32.29 -0.98 -2.37
C THR A 309 -33.36 -1.94 -2.86
N LEU A 310 -33.59 -3.04 -2.14
CA LEU A 310 -34.69 -3.97 -2.43
C LEU A 310 -36.03 -3.31 -2.10
N GLU A 311 -37.03 -3.47 -2.96
CA GLU A 311 -38.39 -3.00 -2.69
C GLU A 311 -39.09 -3.94 -1.70
N VAL A 312 -39.65 -3.35 -0.65
CA VAL A 312 -40.38 -4.07 0.42
C VAL A 312 -41.79 -3.50 0.53
N ILE A 313 -42.80 -4.37 0.40
CA ILE A 313 -44.21 -4.03 0.60
C ILE A 313 -44.81 -5.05 1.57
N ASP A 314 -45.55 -4.56 2.58
CA ASP A 314 -46.20 -5.39 3.61
C ASP A 314 -45.24 -6.39 4.29
N GLY A 315 -43.99 -5.97 4.50
CA GLY A 315 -42.95 -6.79 5.14
C GLY A 315 -42.33 -7.86 4.24
N ARG A 316 -42.59 -7.86 2.93
CA ARG A 316 -42.05 -8.85 1.98
C ARG A 316 -41.31 -8.19 0.83
N LEU A 317 -40.31 -8.89 0.32
CA LEU A 317 -39.60 -8.51 -0.90
C LEU A 317 -40.54 -8.66 -2.10
N THR A 318 -40.62 -7.64 -2.94
CA THR A 318 -41.46 -7.71 -4.16
C THR A 318 -40.75 -8.36 -5.34
N GLY A 319 -39.41 -8.49 -5.26
CA GLY A 319 -38.56 -8.86 -6.38
C GLY A 319 -38.15 -7.67 -7.27
N ASN A 320 -38.35 -6.43 -6.81
CA ASN A 320 -37.91 -5.22 -7.51
C ASN A 320 -36.87 -4.43 -6.72
N LEU A 321 -36.29 -3.42 -7.38
CA LEU A 321 -35.32 -2.47 -6.84
C LEU A 321 -35.92 -1.07 -6.82
N VAL A 322 -35.56 -0.28 -5.80
CA VAL A 322 -35.99 1.11 -5.62
C VAL A 322 -34.83 2.07 -5.90
N GLY A 323 -35.13 3.14 -6.64
CA GLY A 323 -34.17 4.21 -6.93
C GLY A 323 -33.18 3.86 -8.03
N ASP A 324 -32.10 4.64 -8.10
CA ASP A 324 -31.05 4.46 -9.08
C ASP A 324 -30.20 3.23 -8.76
N ILE A 325 -29.80 2.51 -9.81
CA ILE A 325 -28.94 1.33 -9.68
C ILE A 325 -27.49 1.76 -9.49
N VAL A 326 -26.82 1.17 -8.50
CA VAL A 326 -25.38 1.24 -8.29
C VAL A 326 -24.72 0.23 -9.21
N ASP A 327 -24.62 0.64 -10.48
CA ASP A 327 -23.89 -0.06 -11.54
C ASP A 327 -22.39 0.30 -11.52
N ARG A 328 -21.64 -0.18 -12.50
CA ARG A 328 -20.19 0.07 -12.64
C ARG A 328 -19.86 1.56 -12.61
N ALA A 329 -20.55 2.37 -13.41
CA ALA A 329 -20.36 3.82 -13.41
C ALA A 329 -20.90 4.46 -12.11
N GLY A 330 -21.94 3.89 -11.51
CA GLY A 330 -22.49 4.27 -10.21
C GLY A 330 -21.49 4.14 -9.09
N LYS A 331 -20.65 3.09 -9.10
CA LYS A 331 -19.58 2.94 -8.12
C LYS A 331 -18.55 4.08 -8.19
N ALA A 332 -18.12 4.46 -9.39
CA ALA A 332 -17.22 5.61 -9.59
C ALA A 332 -17.86 6.94 -9.16
N ARG A 333 -19.15 7.15 -9.48
CA ARG A 333 -19.92 8.33 -9.02
C ARG A 333 -20.01 8.39 -7.49
N ALA A 334 -20.22 7.25 -6.83
CA ALA A 334 -20.29 7.17 -5.38
C ALA A 334 -18.95 7.53 -4.72
N LEU A 335 -17.83 6.98 -5.21
CA LEU A 335 -16.48 7.35 -4.76
C LEU A 335 -16.24 8.86 -4.90
N THR A 336 -16.53 9.42 -6.07
CA THR A 336 -16.35 10.86 -6.35
C THR A 336 -17.18 11.73 -5.40
N ARG A 337 -18.43 11.33 -5.14
CA ARG A 337 -19.30 12.01 -4.16
C ARG A 337 -18.71 11.96 -2.76
N PHE A 338 -18.28 10.79 -2.27
CA PHE A 338 -17.71 10.66 -0.93
C PHE A 338 -16.42 11.45 -0.75
N ALA A 339 -15.58 11.50 -1.79
CA ALA A 339 -14.38 12.34 -1.83
C ALA A 339 -14.74 13.82 -1.69
N LEU A 340 -15.72 14.29 -2.46
CA LEU A 340 -16.20 15.67 -2.39
C LEU A 340 -16.78 16.03 -1.02
N GLU A 341 -17.65 15.18 -0.46
CA GLU A 341 -18.26 15.36 0.87
C GLU A 341 -17.20 15.40 1.99
N SER A 342 -16.09 14.69 1.81
CA SER A 342 -14.98 14.63 2.76
C SER A 342 -13.93 15.73 2.58
N GLY A 343 -14.00 16.51 1.49
CA GLY A 343 -12.93 17.44 1.10
C GLY A 343 -11.61 16.76 0.77
N VAL A 344 -11.66 15.52 0.25
CA VAL A 344 -10.49 14.71 -0.12
C VAL A 344 -10.35 14.72 -1.64
N ALA A 345 -9.15 15.00 -2.16
CA ALA A 345 -8.92 14.94 -3.60
C ALA A 345 -8.92 13.49 -4.10
N LEU A 346 -9.33 13.24 -5.35
CA LEU A 346 -9.40 11.87 -5.89
C LEU A 346 -8.04 11.14 -5.87
N ASN A 347 -6.92 11.84 -6.10
CA ASN A 347 -5.58 11.25 -5.98
C ASN A 347 -5.21 10.82 -4.54
N GLN A 348 -6.00 11.21 -3.54
CA GLN A 348 -5.88 10.84 -2.13
C GLN A 348 -6.89 9.75 -1.72
N THR A 349 -7.69 9.22 -2.65
CA THR A 349 -8.63 8.13 -2.38
C THR A 349 -8.03 6.78 -2.72
N VAL A 350 -8.52 5.74 -2.04
CA VAL A 350 -8.21 4.33 -2.29
C VAL A 350 -9.52 3.60 -2.58
N ALA A 351 -9.52 2.70 -3.56
CA ALA A 351 -10.64 1.81 -3.81
C ALA A 351 -10.17 0.35 -3.79
N VAL A 352 -10.93 -0.53 -3.16
CA VAL A 352 -10.64 -1.96 -3.09
C VAL A 352 -11.86 -2.74 -3.58
N GLY A 353 -11.68 -3.64 -4.55
CA GLY A 353 -12.75 -4.47 -5.11
C GLY A 353 -12.21 -5.66 -5.89
N ASP A 354 -13.06 -6.62 -6.24
CA ASP A 354 -12.69 -7.89 -6.87
C ASP A 354 -13.29 -8.07 -8.28
N GLY A 355 -14.37 -7.34 -8.59
CA GLY A 355 -15.25 -7.62 -9.72
C GLY A 355 -15.13 -6.65 -10.89
N ALA A 356 -15.63 -7.05 -12.06
CA ALA A 356 -15.64 -6.20 -13.26
C ALA A 356 -16.54 -4.95 -13.11
N ASN A 357 -17.51 -5.01 -12.18
CA ASN A 357 -18.32 -3.88 -11.73
C ASN A 357 -17.51 -2.84 -10.94
N ASP A 358 -16.31 -3.16 -10.47
CA ASP A 358 -15.45 -2.22 -9.73
C ASP A 358 -14.49 -1.43 -10.62
N ILE A 359 -14.29 -1.84 -11.87
CA ILE A 359 -13.23 -1.29 -12.73
C ILE A 359 -13.28 0.25 -12.80
N ASP A 360 -14.46 0.85 -12.98
CA ASP A 360 -14.56 2.31 -13.06
C ASP A 360 -14.25 2.98 -11.71
N MET A 361 -14.60 2.34 -10.59
CA MET A 361 -14.26 2.84 -9.25
C MET A 361 -12.76 2.73 -8.97
N LEU A 362 -12.14 1.59 -9.32
CA LEU A 362 -10.71 1.35 -9.16
C LEU A 362 -9.89 2.33 -10.00
N THR A 363 -10.26 2.53 -11.27
CA THR A 363 -9.57 3.46 -12.19
C THR A 363 -9.81 4.94 -11.85
N THR A 364 -10.91 5.27 -11.18
CA THR A 364 -11.19 6.65 -10.71
C THR A 364 -10.42 7.00 -9.44
N ALA A 365 -10.09 6.01 -8.61
CA ALA A 365 -9.37 6.24 -7.36
C ALA A 365 -7.91 6.64 -7.60
N GLY A 366 -7.32 7.35 -6.63
CA GLY A 366 -5.87 7.60 -6.62
C GLY A 366 -5.00 6.38 -6.37
N LEU A 367 -5.60 5.30 -5.86
CA LEU A 367 -5.02 3.96 -5.75
C LEU A 367 -6.15 2.92 -5.83
N GLY A 368 -6.25 2.21 -6.95
CA GLY A 368 -7.15 1.06 -7.13
C GLY A 368 -6.45 -0.26 -6.80
N ILE A 369 -7.01 -1.02 -5.85
CA ILE A 369 -6.50 -2.32 -5.41
C ILE A 369 -7.50 -3.41 -5.82
N ALA A 370 -7.06 -4.29 -6.72
CA ALA A 370 -7.81 -5.48 -7.10
C ALA A 370 -7.57 -6.60 -6.07
N PHE A 371 -8.59 -6.95 -5.27
CA PHE A 371 -8.49 -7.92 -4.19
C PHE A 371 -9.02 -9.29 -4.63
N ASN A 372 -8.17 -10.33 -4.64
CA ASN A 372 -8.48 -11.69 -5.13
C ASN A 372 -9.29 -11.69 -6.44
N ALA A 373 -8.98 -10.72 -7.31
CA ALA A 373 -9.82 -10.33 -8.41
C ALA A 373 -9.61 -11.21 -9.63
N LYS A 374 -10.58 -11.19 -10.56
CA LYS A 374 -10.41 -11.85 -11.86
C LYS A 374 -9.36 -11.13 -12.71
N PRO A 375 -8.71 -11.82 -13.68
CA PRO A 375 -7.66 -11.22 -14.51
C PRO A 375 -8.07 -9.90 -15.20
N VAL A 376 -9.31 -9.83 -15.70
CA VAL A 376 -9.83 -8.61 -16.36
C VAL A 376 -9.85 -7.39 -15.44
N VAL A 377 -10.03 -7.59 -14.14
CA VAL A 377 -10.06 -6.51 -13.15
C VAL A 377 -8.64 -6.11 -12.77
N ALA A 378 -7.77 -7.11 -12.58
CA ALA A 378 -6.36 -6.91 -12.29
C ALA A 378 -5.64 -6.04 -13.34
N GLU A 379 -6.01 -6.18 -14.62
CA GLU A 379 -5.47 -5.36 -15.72
C GLU A 379 -5.82 -3.87 -15.64
N HIS A 380 -6.86 -3.50 -14.88
CA HIS A 380 -7.33 -2.13 -14.74
C HIS A 380 -7.07 -1.51 -13.36
N ALA A 381 -6.45 -2.26 -12.44
CA ALA A 381 -6.10 -1.78 -11.10
C ALA A 381 -4.63 -1.34 -11.05
N ASP A 382 -4.30 -0.42 -10.14
CA ASP A 382 -2.92 0.02 -9.92
C ASP A 382 -2.06 -1.09 -9.31
N THR A 383 -2.70 -1.98 -8.53
CA THR A 383 -2.06 -3.14 -7.92
C THR A 383 -3.08 -4.25 -7.62
N THR A 384 -2.57 -5.45 -7.40
CA THR A 384 -3.35 -6.64 -7.05
C THR A 384 -2.94 -7.15 -5.66
N LEU A 385 -3.88 -7.76 -4.96
CA LEU A 385 -3.66 -8.47 -3.70
C LEU A 385 -4.37 -9.82 -3.77
N ASN A 386 -3.60 -10.89 -4.00
CA ASN A 386 -4.11 -12.25 -4.22
C ASN A 386 -3.96 -13.15 -2.97
N GLN A 387 -3.99 -12.53 -1.79
CA GLN A 387 -3.94 -13.22 -0.50
C GLN A 387 -5.35 -13.17 0.13
N PRO A 388 -5.79 -14.22 0.85
CA PRO A 388 -7.13 -14.28 1.44
C PRO A 388 -7.25 -13.45 2.74
N PHE A 389 -6.54 -12.32 2.81
CA PHE A 389 -6.50 -11.42 3.95
C PHE A 389 -6.61 -9.99 3.43
N LEU A 390 -7.47 -9.18 4.04
CA LEU A 390 -7.70 -7.78 3.66
C LEU A 390 -6.74 -6.80 4.36
N ASP A 391 -6.12 -7.18 5.48
CA ASP A 391 -5.15 -6.34 6.18
C ASP A 391 -3.82 -6.07 5.46
N PRO A 392 -3.37 -6.84 4.44
CA PRO A 392 -2.24 -6.44 3.60
C PRO A 392 -2.49 -5.18 2.75
N VAL A 393 -3.73 -4.72 2.61
CA VAL A 393 -4.02 -3.37 2.08
C VAL A 393 -3.26 -2.32 2.89
N LEU A 394 -3.12 -2.50 4.20
CA LEU A 394 -2.37 -1.58 5.06
C LEU A 394 -0.87 -1.58 4.70
N PHE A 395 -0.31 -2.73 4.33
CA PHE A 395 1.10 -2.84 3.95
C PHE A 395 1.38 -2.12 2.63
N ILE A 396 0.46 -2.22 1.66
CA ILE A 396 0.53 -1.45 0.40
C ILE A 396 0.59 0.06 0.73
N LEU A 397 -0.28 0.51 1.64
CA LEU A 397 -0.32 1.89 2.15
C LEU A 397 0.89 2.28 3.04
N GLY A 398 1.88 1.39 3.18
CA GLY A 398 3.14 1.68 3.89
C GLY A 398 3.04 1.60 5.41
N ILE A 399 2.00 0.98 5.94
CA ILE A 399 1.81 0.76 7.38
C ILE A 399 2.39 -0.61 7.71
N SER A 400 3.33 -0.70 8.64
CA SER A 400 3.94 -1.96 9.02
C SER A 400 3.07 -2.76 9.98
N ARG A 401 3.26 -4.09 10.00
CA ARG A 401 2.62 -4.98 10.97
C ARG A 401 3.01 -4.62 12.41
N GLU A 402 4.23 -4.15 12.62
CA GLU A 402 4.71 -3.74 13.93
C GLU A 402 3.96 -2.51 14.45
N GLU A 403 3.71 -1.50 13.61
CA GLU A 403 2.91 -0.32 13.97
C GLU A 403 1.45 -0.70 14.31
N ILE A 404 0.85 -1.59 13.52
CA ILE A 404 -0.51 -2.09 13.77
C ILE A 404 -0.58 -2.75 15.15
N GLU A 405 0.37 -3.64 15.44
CA GLU A 405 0.40 -4.39 16.70
C GLU A 405 0.73 -3.51 17.89
N ALA A 406 1.66 -2.57 17.76
CA ALA A 406 1.95 -1.61 18.82
C ALA A 406 0.70 -0.79 19.19
N ALA A 407 -0.06 -0.34 18.18
CA ALA A 407 -1.30 0.40 18.40
C ALA A 407 -2.41 -0.48 18.98
N ASP A 408 -2.55 -1.73 18.51
CA ASP A 408 -3.52 -2.69 19.06
C ASP A 408 -3.17 -3.14 20.50
N VAL A 409 -1.90 -3.19 20.87
CA VAL A 409 -1.48 -3.47 22.26
C VAL A 409 -1.84 -2.29 23.16
N ALA A 410 -1.64 -1.06 22.70
CA ALA A 410 -1.91 0.14 23.47
C ALA A 410 -3.40 0.31 23.85
N ASP A 411 -4.34 -0.18 23.02
CA ASP A 411 -5.78 -0.12 23.31
C ASP A 411 -6.39 -1.46 23.75
N GLY A 412 -5.57 -2.51 23.92
CA GLY A 412 -6.02 -3.83 24.35
C GLY A 412 -6.80 -4.62 23.29
N SER A 413 -6.76 -4.22 22.02
CA SER A 413 -7.41 -4.93 20.90
C SER A 413 -6.52 -5.96 20.20
N PHE A 414 -5.27 -6.13 20.65
CA PHE A 414 -4.28 -7.02 20.03
C PHE A 414 -4.79 -8.44 19.81
N ARG A 415 -4.74 -8.86 18.54
CA ARG A 415 -5.03 -10.24 18.12
C ARG A 415 -4.26 -10.61 16.85
N ARG A 416 -3.50 -11.71 16.93
CA ARG A 416 -3.10 -12.49 15.75
C ARG A 416 -4.08 -13.65 15.60
N VAL A 417 -4.70 -13.80 14.43
CA VAL A 417 -5.53 -14.96 14.12
C VAL A 417 -4.62 -16.09 13.61
N PRO A 418 -4.66 -17.30 14.17
CA PRO A 418 -3.88 -18.41 13.64
C PRO A 418 -4.15 -18.59 12.15
N LEU A 419 -3.08 -18.71 11.36
CA LEU A 419 -3.22 -19.00 9.94
C LEU A 419 -3.60 -20.48 9.81
N ALA A 420 -4.71 -20.75 9.11
CA ALA A 420 -5.06 -22.10 8.68
C ALA A 420 -4.09 -22.60 7.59
#